data_AF-A0A933MDG2-F1
#
_entry.id   AF-A0A933MDG2-F1
#
_cell.length_a   1.000
_cell.length_b   1.000
_cell.length_c   1.000
_cell.angle_alpha   90.00
_cell.angle_beta   90.00
_cell.angle_gamma   90.00
#
_symmetry.space_group_name_H-M   'P 1'
#
loop_
_entity.id
_entity.type
_entity.pdbx_description
1 polymer ?
#
loop_
_entity_poly.entity_id
_entity_poly.type
_entity_poly.pdbx_seq_one_letter_code
_entity_poly.pdbx_strand_id
1 'polypeptide(L)' 'MKTLTTIRLDPEDYKAICLLSRRYKLKRAEVLRRSIHKGLVFLLNGEDEDVLLAGRLADRVSDVDGATYLAQLKKELGS' A
#
# COMPACT_ATOMS: atom_id res chain seq x y z
N MET A 1 -7.92 -16.13 6.47
CA MET A 1 -9.35 -16.27 6.11
C MET A 1 -9.70 -15.21 5.07
N LYS A 2 -10.37 -15.58 3.96
CA LYS A 2 -10.89 -14.59 2.99
C LYS A 2 -12.30 -14.20 3.42
N THR A 3 -12.46 -13.04 4.06
CA THR A 3 -13.77 -12.47 4.37
C THR A 3 -14.43 -12.00 3.09
N LEU A 4 -15.63 -12.51 2.82
CA LEU A 4 -16.42 -12.17 1.64
C LEU A 4 -17.49 -11.17 2.09
N THR A 5 -17.28 -9.90 1.75
CA THR A 5 -18.18 -8.81 2.14
C THR A 5 -18.97 -8.35 0.92
N THR A 6 -20.30 -8.38 1.03
CA THR A 6 -21.20 -7.82 0.02
C THR A 6 -21.43 -6.34 0.32
N ILE A 7 -21.25 -5.48 -0.68
CA ILE A 7 -21.36 -4.02 -0.53
C ILE A 7 -22.40 -3.53 -1.53
N ARG A 8 -23.30 -2.64 -1.09
CA ARG A 8 -24.22 -1.93 -1.99
C ARG A 8 -23.53 -0.66 -2.46
N LEU A 9 -23.61 -0.39 -3.75
CA LEU A 9 -23.00 0.76 -4.39
C LEU A 9 -24.07 1.52 -5.15
N ASP A 10 -23.92 2.82 -5.25
CA ASP A 10 -24.75 3.62 -6.12
C ASP A 10 -24.55 3.21 -7.59
N PRO A 11 -25.60 3.32 -8.43
CA PRO A 11 -25.53 2.88 -9.83
C PRO A 11 -24.41 3.58 -10.63
N GLU A 12 -24.09 4.83 -10.29
CA GLU A 12 -23.03 5.61 -10.95
C GLU A 12 -21.64 5.11 -10.57
N ASP A 13 -21.39 4.85 -9.29
CA ASP A 13 -20.13 4.29 -8.81
C ASP A 13 -19.87 2.89 -9.39
N TYR A 14 -20.92 2.08 -9.48
CA TYR A 14 -20.82 0.76 -10.10
C TYR A 14 -20.43 0.86 -11.58
N LYS A 15 -21.00 1.82 -12.33
CA LYS A 15 -20.59 2.09 -13.73
C LYS A 15 -19.13 2.52 -13.80
N ALA A 16 -18.68 3.40 -12.92
CA ALA A 16 -17.28 3.85 -12.87
C ALA A 16 -16.31 2.68 -12.60
N ILE A 17 -16.63 1.81 -11.63
CA ILE A 17 -15.82 0.61 -11.34
C ILE A 17 -15.76 -0.34 -12.54
N CYS A 18 -16.88 -0.52 -13.25
CA CYS A 18 -16.91 -1.34 -14.46
C CYS A 18 -16.03 -0.78 -15.57
N LEU A 19 -16.03 0.54 -15.78
CA LEU A 19 -15.17 1.22 -16.75
C LEU A 19 -13.69 1.08 -16.38
N LEU A 20 -13.33 1.32 -15.12
CA LEU A 20 -11.97 1.19 -14.61
C LEU A 20 -11.46 -0.25 -14.71
N SER A 21 -12.31 -1.23 -14.38
CA SER A 21 -12.00 -2.66 -14.51
C SER A 21 -11.62 -3.03 -15.94
N ARG A 22 -12.36 -2.52 -16.93
CA ARG A 22 -12.05 -2.72 -18.37
C ARG A 22 -10.78 -1.98 -18.79
N ARG A 23 -10.64 -0.71 -18.42
CA ARG A 23 -9.51 0.15 -18.80
C ARG A 23 -8.17 -0.41 -18.32
N TYR A 24 -8.13 -0.90 -17.08
CA TYR A 24 -6.91 -1.39 -16.45
C TYR A 24 -6.77 -2.92 -16.48
N LYS A 25 -7.70 -3.64 -17.10
CA LYS A 25 -7.75 -5.12 -17.13
C LYS A 25 -7.68 -5.73 -15.72
N LEU A 26 -8.30 -5.09 -14.74
CA LEU A 26 -8.32 -5.53 -13.34
C LEU A 26 -9.67 -6.12 -12.97
N LYS A 27 -9.70 -7.04 -11.99
CA LYS A 27 -10.95 -7.51 -11.40
C LYS A 27 -11.65 -6.35 -10.69
N ARG A 28 -12.98 -6.26 -10.77
CA ARG A 28 -13.78 -5.21 -10.11
C ARG A 28 -13.48 -5.10 -8.61
N ALA A 29 -13.33 -6.24 -7.93
CA ALA A 29 -12.95 -6.29 -6.52
C ALA A 29 -11.58 -5.67 -6.24
N GLU A 30 -10.63 -5.76 -7.19
CA GLU A 30 -9.32 -5.17 -7.05
C GLU A 30 -9.32 -3.66 -7.31
N VAL A 31 -10.14 -3.20 -8.26
CA VAL A 31 -10.44 -1.78 -8.44
C VAL A 31 -11.01 -1.19 -7.15
N LEU A 32 -12.01 -1.86 -6.56
CA LEU A 32 -12.60 -1.46 -5.27
C LEU A 32 -11.57 -1.38 -4.15
N ARG A 33 -10.73 -2.41 -3.98
CA ARG A 33 -9.66 -2.40 -2.96
C ARG A 33 -8.70 -1.23 -3.16
N ARG A 34 -8.29 -0.95 -4.40
CA ARG A 34 -7.39 0.18 -4.69
C ARG A 34 -8.05 1.53 -4.43
N SER A 35 -9.33 1.68 -4.77
CA SER A 35 -10.09 2.90 -4.50
C SER A 35 -10.28 3.13 -3.00
N ILE A 36 -10.68 2.10 -2.25
CA ILE A 36 -10.81 2.16 -0.78
C ILE A 36 -9.44 2.47 -0.14
N HIS A 37 -8.37 1.81 -0.58
CA HIS A 37 -7.03 2.06 -0.06
C HIS A 37 -6.58 3.50 -0.33
N LYS A 38 -6.81 4.05 -1.53
CA LYS A 38 -6.51 5.45 -1.84
C LYS A 38 -7.36 6.43 -1.04
N GLY A 39 -8.66 6.15 -0.88
CA GLY A 39 -9.56 6.96 -0.07
C GLY A 39 -9.17 6.95 1.41
N LEU A 40 -8.82 5.78 1.95
CA LEU A 40 -8.26 5.65 3.29
C LEU A 40 -6.96 6.43 3.43
N VAL A 41 -6.03 6.32 2.47
CA VAL A 41 -4.80 7.13 2.49
C VAL A 41 -5.11 8.62 2.49
N PHE A 42 -6.09 9.08 1.72
CA PHE A 42 -6.50 10.49 1.73
C PHE A 42 -7.09 10.93 3.09
N LEU A 43 -7.92 10.08 3.72
CA LEU A 43 -8.46 10.35 5.06
C LEU A 43 -7.36 10.33 6.13
N LEU A 44 -6.43 9.38 6.05
CA LEU A 44 -5.30 9.25 6.97
C LEU A 44 -4.25 10.35 6.78
N ASN A 45 -4.08 10.89 5.57
CA ASN A 45 -3.26 12.08 5.31
C ASN A 45 -3.79 13.34 6.02
N GLY A 46 -5.04 13.34 6.49
CA GLY A 46 -5.61 14.41 7.29
C GLY A 46 -5.33 14.28 8.80
N GLU A 47 -5.00 13.08 9.30
CA GLU A 47 -4.97 12.81 10.75
C GLU A 47 -3.69 12.11 11.27
N ASP A 48 -2.97 11.30 10.49
CA ASP A 48 -1.93 10.40 11.04
C ASP A 48 -0.81 9.99 10.03
N GLU A 49 -0.16 10.93 9.35
CA GLU A 49 0.95 10.61 8.44
C GLU A 49 2.17 9.99 9.17
N ASP A 50 2.51 10.50 10.36
CA ASP A 50 3.70 10.10 11.11
C ASP A 50 3.63 8.66 11.64
N VAL A 51 2.46 8.20 12.07
CA VAL A 51 2.29 6.87 12.68
C VAL A 51 2.35 5.76 11.61
N LEU A 52 1.78 6.02 10.43
CA LEU A 52 1.82 5.09 9.30
C LEU A 52 3.18 5.08 8.61
N LEU A 53 3.86 6.24 8.53
CA LEU A 53 5.24 6.30 8.05
C LEU A 53 6.17 5.52 8.99
N ALA A 54 6.00 5.68 10.31
CA ALA A 54 6.77 4.94 11.31
C ALA A 54 6.56 3.42 11.21
N GLY A 55 5.32 2.95 11.04
CA GLY A 55 5.03 1.53 10.84
C GLY A 55 5.63 0.95 9.55
N ARG A 56 5.58 1.70 8.44
CA ARG A 56 6.17 1.27 7.15
C ARG A 56 7.69 1.35 7.15
N LEU A 57 8.29 2.26 7.91
CA LEU A 57 9.73 2.32 8.14
C LEU A 57 10.18 1.15 9.01
N ALA A 58 9.45 0.83 10.08
CA ALA A 58 9.74 -0.34 10.92
C ALA A 58 9.67 -1.67 10.14
N ASP A 59 8.71 -1.82 9.22
CA ASP A 59 8.58 -3.02 8.39
C ASP A 59 9.58 -3.11 7.22
N ARG A 60 10.23 -2.00 6.84
CA ARG A 60 11.18 -1.95 5.70
C ARG A 60 12.64 -1.76 6.11
N VAL A 61 12.89 -1.18 7.26
CA VAL A 61 14.22 -1.07 7.85
C VAL A 61 14.39 -2.32 8.70
N SER A 62 14.88 -3.39 8.07
CA SER A 62 15.66 -4.36 8.84
C SER A 62 16.67 -3.55 9.65
N ASP A 63 16.72 -3.73 10.97
CA ASP A 63 17.76 -3.18 11.84
C ASP A 63 19.13 -3.65 11.33
N VAL A 64 19.65 -2.98 10.31
CA VAL A 64 21.03 -3.17 9.88
C VAL A 64 21.83 -2.38 10.91
N ASP A 65 22.26 -3.10 11.95
CA ASP A 65 23.26 -2.62 12.89
C ASP A 65 24.37 -1.92 12.09
N GLY A 66 24.68 -0.67 12.46
CA GLY A 66 25.65 0.16 11.75
C GLY A 66 27.01 -0.54 11.59
N ALA A 67 27.35 -1.45 12.50
CA ALA A 67 28.53 -2.31 12.37
C ALA A 67 28.46 -3.25 11.16
N THR A 68 27.28 -3.83 10.88
CA THR A 68 27.03 -4.74 9.75
C THR A 68 27.05 -3.99 8.42
N TYR A 69 26.47 -2.78 8.38
CA TYR A 69 26.51 -1.91 7.19
C TYR A 69 27.94 -1.50 6.84
N LEU A 70 28.74 -1.08 7.83
CA LEU A 70 30.14 -0.72 7.63
C LEU A 70 31.00 -1.91 7.20
N ALA A 71 30.72 -3.11 7.70
CA ALA A 71 31.41 -4.33 7.29
C ALA A 71 31.10 -4.69 5.81
N GLN A 72 29.85 -4.55 5.38
CA GLN A 72 29.47 -4.74 3.97
C GLN A 72 30.14 -3.70 3.06
N LEU A 73 30.13 -2.42 3.44
CA LEU A 73 30.78 -1.36 2.68
C LEU A 73 32.29 -1.59 2.52
N LYS A 74 32.98 -2.02 3.59
CA LYS A 74 34.41 -2.38 3.52
C LYS A 74 34.66 -3.57 2.60
N LYS A 75 33.74 -4.53 2.55
CA LYS A 75 33.82 -5.70 1.69
C LYS A 75 33.59 -5.37 0.21
N GLU A 76 32.70 -4.41 -0.08
CA GLU A 76 32.42 -3.94 -1.44
C GLU A 76 33.50 -2.98 -1.97
N LEU A 77 34.11 -2.17 -1.10
CA LEU A 77 35.17 -1.21 -1.47
C LEU A 77 36.57 -1.83 -1.57
N GLY A 78 36.71 -3.12 -1.27
CA GLY A 78 37.93 -3.89 -1.54
C GLY A 78 39.08 -3.61 -0.56
N SER A 79 39.33 -4.59 0.31
CA SER A 79 40.67 -4.91 0.81
C SER A 79 40.83 -6.42 0.84
#